data_AF-A0A7C3L2I9-F1
#
_entry.id   AF-A0A7C3L2I9-F1
#
_cell.length_a   1.000
_cell.length_b   1.000
_cell.length_c   1.000
_cell.angle_alpha   90.00
_cell.angle_beta   90.00
_cell.angle_gamma   90.00
#
_symmetry.space_group_name_H-M   'P 1'
#
loop_
_entity.id
_entity.type
_entity.pdbx_description
1 polymer ?
#
loop_
_entity_poly.entity_id
_entity_poly.type
_entity_poly.pdbx_seq_one_letter_code
_entity_poly.pdbx_strand_id
1 'polypeptide(L)' 'MLKRDERDKISTNSEEIIAFLGKGTEFKGVITYDGTVRIDGKVEGEVITKGTLVV' A
#
# COMPACT_ATOMS: atom_id res chain seq x y z
N MET A 1 10.02 -40.26 12.61
CA MET A 1 10.80 -39.20 13.29
C MET A 1 11.34 -38.28 12.19
N LEU A 2 10.55 -37.29 11.77
CA LEU A 2 10.69 -35.86 12.13
C LEU A 2 12.04 -35.25 11.74
N LYS A 3 12.10 -34.70 10.52
CA LYS A 3 12.65 -33.36 10.24
C LYS A 3 11.75 -32.69 9.20
N ARG A 4 10.56 -32.26 9.67
CA ARG A 4 9.91 -31.06 9.13
C ARG A 4 10.82 -29.92 9.57
N ASP A 5 11.30 -29.08 8.67
CA ASP A 5 11.72 -27.69 8.93
C ASP A 5 12.41 -27.17 7.66
N GLU A 6 11.60 -26.80 6.67
CA GLU A 6 11.90 -25.72 5.71
C GLU A 6 10.60 -25.31 4.98
N ARG A 7 9.50 -25.21 5.73
CA ARG A 7 8.26 -24.56 5.27
C ARG A 7 8.14 -23.20 5.94
N ASP A 8 9.13 -22.33 5.74
CA ASP A 8 9.03 -20.94 6.19
C ASP A 8 9.64 -20.00 5.14
N LYS A 9 8.83 -19.72 4.11
CA LYS A 9 8.59 -18.36 3.61
C LYS A 9 7.42 -18.35 2.63
N ILE A 10 6.26 -18.77 3.13
CA ILE A 10 5.03 -18.12 2.69
C ILE A 10 4.96 -16.82 3.51
N SER A 11 5.83 -15.85 3.19
CA SER A 11 5.47 -14.48 3.46
C SER A 11 4.45 -14.15 2.38
N THR A 12 3.20 -14.46 2.69
CA THR A 12 2.03 -13.86 2.05
C THR A 12 2.41 -12.43 1.74
N ASN A 13 2.54 -12.10 0.46
CA ASN A 13 2.79 -10.75 -0.01
C ASN A 13 1.50 -9.97 0.23
N SER A 14 1.13 -9.80 1.50
CA SER A 14 0.18 -8.83 1.95
C SER A 14 0.80 -7.51 1.55
N GLU A 15 0.30 -6.95 0.46
CA GLU A 15 0.56 -5.59 0.00
C GLU A 15 0.39 -4.65 1.20
N GLU A 16 1.48 -4.44 1.92
CA GLU A 16 1.47 -3.66 3.15
C GLU A 16 1.09 -2.24 2.75
N ILE A 17 -0.01 -1.74 3.33
CA ILE A 17 -0.44 -0.37 3.08
C ILE A 17 0.59 0.54 3.75
N ILE A 18 1.41 1.20 2.94
CA ILE A 18 2.47 2.09 3.41
C ILE A 18 1.96 3.48 3.74
N ALA A 19 0.81 3.89 3.18
CA ALA A 19 0.18 5.18 3.48
C ALA A 19 -1.35 5.11 3.35
N PHE A 20 -2.03 5.93 4.16
CA PHE A 20 -3.48 6.02 4.22
C PHE A 20 -3.95 7.48 4.24
N LEU A 21 -4.76 7.89 3.24
CA LEU A 21 -5.48 9.15 3.24
C LEU A 21 -6.91 8.91 3.75
N GLY A 22 -7.21 9.38 4.96
CA GLY A 22 -8.47 9.09 5.64
C GLY A 22 -9.69 9.84 5.10
N LYS A 23 -10.89 9.36 5.45
CA LYS A 23 -12.16 10.02 5.15
C LYS A 23 -12.17 11.46 5.69
N GLY A 24 -12.70 12.38 4.88
CA GLY A 24 -12.78 13.80 5.25
C GLY A 24 -11.47 14.57 5.14
N THR A 25 -10.39 13.94 4.68
CA THR A 25 -9.14 14.63 4.37
C THR A 25 -9.04 14.93 2.87
N GLU A 26 -8.43 16.07 2.55
CA GLU A 26 -8.18 16.51 1.17
C GLU A 26 -6.69 16.80 1.01
N PHE A 27 -6.10 16.23 -0.03
CA PHE A 27 -4.73 16.52 -0.46
C PHE A 27 -4.76 17.20 -1.83
N LYS A 28 -3.99 18.26 -1.99
CA LYS A 28 -3.85 18.99 -3.26
C LYS A 28 -2.38 19.18 -3.62
N GLY A 29 -1.96 18.64 -4.75
CA GLY A 29 -0.59 18.72 -5.23
C GLY A 29 -0.14 17.47 -5.98
N VAL A 30 1.16 17.16 -5.90
CA VAL A 30 1.76 15.97 -6.51
C VAL A 30 2.14 14.99 -5.40
N ILE A 31 1.67 13.74 -5.51
CA ILE A 31 2.07 12.65 -4.62
C ILE A 31 2.88 11.61 -5.40
N THR A 32 4.04 11.22 -4.84
CA THR A 32 4.91 10.19 -5.41
C THR A 32 5.17 9.10 -4.38
N TYR A 33 4.88 7.85 -4.73
CA TYR A 33 5.08 6.71 -3.82
C TYR A 33 5.47 5.42 -4.55
N ASP A 34 6.05 4.48 -3.80
CA ASP A 34 6.36 3.11 -4.22
C ASP A 34 5.83 2.16 -3.15
N GLY A 35 4.99 1.20 -3.53
CA GLY A 35 4.20 0.37 -2.62
C GLY A 35 2.70 0.69 -2.65
N THR A 36 1.96 0.16 -1.67
CA THR A 36 0.48 0.22 -1.67
C THR A 36 -0.04 1.38 -0.83
N VAL A 37 -0.86 2.25 -1.42
CA VAL A 37 -1.46 3.40 -0.74
C VAL A 37 -2.97 3.29 -0.79
N ARG A 38 -3.65 3.58 0.33
CA ARG A 38 -5.10 3.59 0.43
C ARG A 38 -5.63 5.02 0.58
N ILE A 39 -6.64 5.36 -0.21
CA ILE A 39 -7.23 6.71 -0.27
C ILE A 39 -8.73 6.61 -0.07
N ASP A 40 -9.18 6.90 1.16
CA ASP A 40 -10.58 7.06 1.51
C ASP A 40 -10.98 8.57 1.56
N GLY A 41 -10.04 9.48 1.23
CA GLY A 41 -10.22 10.93 1.17
C GLY A 41 -10.31 11.47 -0.26
N LYS A 42 -9.96 12.75 -0.45
CA LYS A 42 -9.93 13.40 -1.77
C LYS A 42 -8.51 13.79 -2.16
N VAL A 43 -8.12 13.47 -3.40
CA VAL A 43 -6.85 13.90 -4.00
C VAL A 43 -7.13 14.74 -5.24
N GLU A 44 -6.55 15.94 -5.28
CA GLU A 44 -6.55 16.81 -6.46
C GLU A 44 -5.11 17.05 -6.92
N GLY A 45 -4.81 16.76 -8.19
CA GLY A 45 -3.49 16.97 -8.79
C GLY A 45 -2.96 15.72 -9.47
N GLU A 46 -1.70 15.39 -9.24
CA GLU A 46 -0.99 14.31 -9.96
C GLU A 46 -0.53 13.20 -9.01
N VAL A 47 -0.76 11.95 -9.42
CA VAL A 47 -0.34 10.75 -8.70
C VAL A 47 0.70 10.02 -9.54
N ILE A 48 1.92 9.89 -9.01
CA ILE A 48 3.03 9.18 -9.65
C ILE A 48 3.36 7.96 -8.77
N THR A 49 3.16 6.75 -9.29
CA THR A 49 3.33 5.54 -8.48
C THR A 49 4.03 4.40 -9.22
N LYS A 50 4.76 3.58 -8.45
CA LYS A 50 5.28 2.26 -8.85
C LYS A 50 4.65 1.11 -8.06
N GLY A 51 3.51 1.34 -7.42
CA GLY A 51 2.79 0.34 -6.65
C GLY A 51 1.28 0.42 -6.84
N THR A 52 0.54 -0.02 -5.83
CA THR A 52 -0.92 -0.18 -5.90
C THR A 52 -1.63 0.99 -5.25
N LEU A 53 -2.68 1.49 -5.90
CA LEU A 53 -3.63 2.43 -5.31
C LEU A 53 -4.92 1.70 -4.92
N VAL A 54 -5.36 1.84 -3.68
CA VAL A 54 -6.65 1.37 -3.18
C VAL A 54 -7.56 2.59 -2.92
N VAL A 55 -8.76 2.62 -3.51
CA VAL A 55 -9.76 3.71 -3.38
C VAL A 55 -11.14 3.18 -3.02
#